data_AF-A0A1G7N7N0-F1
#
_entry.id   AF-A0A1G7N7N0-F1
#
_cell.length_a   1.000
_cell.length_b   1.000
_cell.length_c   1.000
_cell.angle_alpha   90.00
_cell.angle_beta   90.00
_cell.angle_gamma   90.00
#
_symmetry.space_group_name_H-M   'P 1'
#
loop_
_entity.id
_entity.type
_entity.pdbx_description
1 polymer ?
#
loop_
_entity_poly.entity_id
_entity_poly.type
_entity_poly.pdbx_seq_one_letter_code
_entity_poly.pdbx_strand_id
1 'polypeptide(L)'
;MSTDPTDPAGLTSPVVERAVHTEMGSITLVDGALRLSGEIDAHLCGTWRGSGTDLSGVQVVDAREVTFLGSSGLALLAEVARAHGRGVPLWTAQRAVLRPLRMTGLEPLFDVRDPAT
;
A
#
# COMPACT_ATOMS: atom_id res chain seq x y z
N MET A 1 23.06 -1.43 11.21
CA MET A 1 22.20 -1.78 10.06
C MET A 1 21.28 -2.89 10.53
N SER A 2 20.13 -2.53 11.09
CA SER A 2 19.14 -3.49 11.60
C SER A 2 18.08 -3.63 10.52
N THR A 3 18.12 -4.72 9.76
CA THR A 3 17.05 -5.07 8.83
C THR A 3 15.87 -5.59 9.65
N ASP A 4 14.81 -4.79 9.79
CA ASP A 4 13.54 -5.24 10.37
C ASP A 4 13.04 -6.45 9.55
N PRO A 5 12.82 -7.63 10.15
CA PRO A 5 12.31 -8.81 9.45
C PRO A 5 10.91 -8.62 8.85
N THR A 6 10.27 -7.47 9.10
CA THR A 6 8.99 -7.05 8.52
C THR A 6 9.14 -6.16 7.28
N ASP A 7 10.36 -5.79 6.86
CA ASP A 7 10.56 -5.01 5.63
C ASP A 7 10.28 -5.89 4.40
N PRO A 8 9.30 -5.52 3.55
CA PRO A 8 8.98 -6.27 2.34
C PRO A 8 10.14 -6.33 1.33
N ALA A 9 11.24 -5.59 1.52
CA ALA A 9 12.44 -5.65 0.68
C ALA A 9 13.26 -6.96 0.84
N GLY A 10 13.02 -7.77 1.88
CA GLY A 10 13.78 -9.00 2.17
C GLY A 10 13.44 -10.24 1.33
N LEU A 11 12.43 -10.19 0.45
CA LEU A 11 11.92 -11.37 -0.27
C LEU A 11 12.68 -11.61 -1.59
N THR A 12 13.54 -12.65 -1.64
CA THR A 12 14.47 -12.94 -2.74
C THR A 12 13.90 -13.66 -3.97
N SER A 13 12.59 -13.90 -4.07
CA SER A 13 11.89 -14.22 -5.34
C SER A 13 10.39 -14.12 -5.08
N PRO A 14 9.75 -12.98 -5.38
CA PRO A 14 8.36 -12.77 -5.02
C PRO A 14 7.42 -13.64 -5.86
N VAL A 15 6.57 -14.44 -5.22
CA VAL A 15 5.39 -14.99 -5.90
C VAL A 15 4.40 -13.85 -6.01
N VAL A 16 4.33 -13.23 -7.19
CA VAL A 16 3.35 -12.19 -7.45
C VAL A 16 1.96 -12.84 -7.51
N GLU A 17 1.19 -12.69 -6.44
CA GLU A 17 -0.20 -13.15 -6.38
C GLU A 17 -1.06 -12.31 -7.31
N ARG A 18 -0.77 -11.00 -7.39
CA ARG A 18 -1.45 -10.10 -8.31
C ARG A 18 -0.62 -8.87 -8.63
N ALA A 19 -0.77 -8.38 -9.86
CA ALA A 19 -0.22 -7.11 -10.29
C ALA A 19 -1.14 -6.42 -11.30
N VAL A 20 -1.28 -5.10 -11.15
CA VAL A 20 -1.89 -4.20 -12.13
C VAL A 20 -0.98 -3.00 -12.32
N HIS A 21 -0.73 -2.64 -13.57
CA HIS A 21 0.15 -1.53 -13.94
C HIS A 21 -0.57 -0.63 -14.95
N THR A 22 -0.35 0.67 -14.82
CA THR A 22 -0.58 1.67 -15.84
C THR A 22 0.77 2.28 -16.24
N GLU A 23 0.75 3.24 -17.16
CA GLU A 23 1.95 4.03 -17.48
C GLU A 23 2.47 4.83 -16.27
N MET A 24 1.57 5.27 -15.38
CA MET A 24 1.90 6.22 -14.31
C MET A 24 2.01 5.59 -12.92
N GLY A 25 1.56 4.34 -12.74
CA GLY A 25 1.58 3.70 -11.42
C GLY A 25 1.28 2.21 -11.44
N SER A 26 1.40 1.59 -10.26
CA SER A 26 1.15 0.16 -10.10
C SER A 26 0.65 -0.21 -8.70
N ILE A 27 -0.11 -1.31 -8.66
CA ILE A 27 -0.53 -1.99 -7.43
C ILE A 27 -0.12 -3.46 -7.59
N THR A 28 0.69 -3.96 -6.66
CA THR A 28 1.11 -5.36 -6.63
C THR A 28 0.86 -5.96 -5.25
N LEU A 29 0.41 -7.21 -5.23
CA LEU A 29 0.30 -8.03 -4.02
C LEU A 29 1.25 -9.22 -4.15
N VAL A 30 2.16 -9.30 -3.19
CA VAL A 30 3.24 -10.29 -3.15
C VAL A 30 3.34 -10.81 -1.73
N ASP A 31 3.05 -12.08 -1.50
CA ASP A 31 3.20 -12.73 -0.17
C ASP A 31 2.59 -11.89 0.98
N GLY A 32 1.40 -11.33 0.76
CA GLY A 32 0.72 -10.45 1.73
C GLY A 32 1.24 -9.01 1.80
N ALA A 33 2.26 -8.63 1.03
CA ALA A 33 2.72 -7.24 0.90
C ALA A 33 2.03 -6.53 -0.27
N LEU A 34 1.22 -5.51 0.04
CA LEU A 34 0.60 -4.63 -0.95
C LEU A 34 1.55 -3.48 -1.26
N ARG A 35 2.20 -3.52 -2.43
CA ARG A 35 3.12 -2.47 -2.88
C ARG A 35 2.41 -1.52 -3.85
N LEU A 36 2.52 -0.24 -3.54
CA LEU A 36 1.97 0.88 -4.27
C LEU A 36 3.13 1.74 -4.79
N SER A 37 3.16 2.01 -6.10
CA SER A 37 4.20 2.84 -6.73
C SER A 37 3.60 3.76 -7.79
N GLY A 38 4.14 4.97 -7.92
CA GLY A 38 3.65 5.98 -8.85
C GLY A 38 2.29 6.57 -8.45
N GLU A 39 1.41 6.76 -9.44
CA GLU A 39 0.07 7.32 -9.24
C GLU A 39 -0.96 6.26 -8.87
N ILE A 40 -1.58 6.42 -7.70
CA ILE A 40 -2.67 5.58 -7.22
C ILE A 40 -4.00 6.31 -7.43
N ASP A 41 -4.46 6.32 -8.68
CA ASP A 41 -5.64 7.04 -9.14
C ASP A 41 -6.90 6.15 -9.26
N ALA A 42 -8.00 6.74 -9.75
CA ALA A 42 -9.26 6.02 -9.92
C ALA A 42 -9.20 4.94 -11.02
N HIS A 43 -8.43 5.17 -12.08
CA HIS A 43 -8.31 4.23 -13.18
C HIS A 43 -7.56 2.96 -12.73
N LEU A 44 -6.37 3.12 -12.16
CA LEU A 44 -5.56 2.03 -11.61
C LEU A 44 -6.32 1.25 -10.52
N CYS A 45 -6.96 1.96 -9.58
CA CYS A 45 -7.76 1.31 -8.54
C CYS A 45 -8.99 0.58 -9.12
N GLY A 46 -9.59 1.09 -10.20
CA GLY A 46 -10.70 0.45 -10.89
C GLY A 46 -10.29 -0.89 -11.50
N THR A 47 -9.16 -0.92 -12.22
CA THR A 47 -8.60 -2.15 -12.78
C THR A 47 -8.21 -3.15 -11.69
N TRP A 48 -7.62 -2.68 -10.59
CA TRP A 48 -7.33 -3.52 -9.43
C TRP A 48 -8.59 -4.15 -8.82
N ARG A 49 -9.64 -3.35 -8.56
CA ARG A 49 -10.90 -3.88 -8.00
C ARG A 49 -11.60 -4.85 -8.95
N GLY A 50 -11.55 -4.61 -10.26
CA GLY A 50 -12.08 -5.52 -11.27
C GLY A 50 -11.44 -6.91 -11.25
N SER A 51 -10.26 -7.05 -10.65
CA SER A 51 -9.55 -8.33 -10.51
C SER A 51 -10.09 -9.22 -9.38
N GLY A 52 -10.93 -8.67 -8.48
CA GLY A 52 -11.54 -9.41 -7.38
C GLY A 52 -10.57 -9.82 -6.27
N THR A 53 -9.42 -9.15 -6.15
CA THR A 53 -8.41 -9.49 -5.14
C THR A 53 -8.93 -9.32 -3.72
N ASP A 54 -8.76 -10.36 -2.91
CA ASP A 54 -9.04 -10.31 -1.48
C ASP A 54 -7.92 -9.56 -0.75
N LEU A 55 -8.29 -8.59 0.09
CA LEU A 55 -7.37 -7.77 0.87
C LEU A 55 -7.19 -8.29 2.30
N SER A 56 -7.92 -9.33 2.72
CA SER A 56 -7.82 -9.91 4.06
C SER A 56 -6.42 -10.48 4.36
N GLY A 57 -5.69 -10.90 3.33
CA GLY A 57 -4.31 -11.40 3.43
C GLY A 57 -3.22 -10.32 3.47
N VAL A 58 -3.55 -9.03 3.35
CA VAL A 58 -2.56 -7.94 3.23
C VAL A 58 -1.93 -7.61 4.59
N GLN A 59 -0.74 -8.14 4.88
CA GLN A 59 -0.04 -7.95 6.16
C GLN A 59 0.74 -6.65 6.25
N VAL A 60 1.14 -6.05 5.11
CA VAL A 60 1.94 -4.82 5.06
C VAL A 60 1.60 -4.03 3.81
N VAL A 61 1.66 -2.70 3.92
CA VAL A 61 1.56 -1.78 2.79
C VAL A 61 2.89 -1.08 2.58
N ASP A 62 3.43 -1.17 1.37
CA ASP A 62 4.60 -0.41 0.93
C ASP A 62 4.14 0.71 0.00
N ALA A 63 4.28 1.96 0.44
CA ALA A 63 3.92 3.14 -0.32
C ALA A 63 5.09 4.11 -0.42
N ARG A 64 6.33 3.59 -0.42
CA ARG A 64 7.56 4.39 -0.48
C ARG A 64 7.74 5.11 -1.82
N GLU A 65 7.20 4.54 -2.88
CA GLU A 65 7.32 5.05 -4.25
C GLU A 65 6.05 5.74 -4.78
N VAL A 66 5.05 5.96 -3.92
CA VAL A 66 3.82 6.65 -4.32
C VAL A 66 4.10 8.14 -4.54
N THR A 67 3.79 8.62 -5.74
CA THR A 67 3.94 10.03 -6.15
C THR A 67 2.61 10.79 -6.08
N PHE A 68 1.48 10.10 -6.21
CA PHE A 68 0.14 10.66 -6.11
C PHE A 68 -0.84 9.66 -5.49
N LEU A 69 -1.70 10.13 -4.58
CA LEU A 69 -2.75 9.31 -3.96
C LEU A 69 -4.11 9.99 -4.12
N GLY A 70 -4.94 9.44 -5.01
CA GLY A 70 -6.31 9.89 -5.22
C GLY A 70 -7.28 9.35 -4.16
N SER A 71 -8.52 9.82 -4.21
CA SER A 71 -9.60 9.34 -3.31
C SER A 71 -9.84 7.83 -3.42
N SER A 72 -9.67 7.25 -4.62
CA SER A 72 -9.79 5.80 -4.82
C SER A 72 -8.67 5.01 -4.15
N GLY A 73 -7.45 5.56 -4.11
CA GLY A 73 -6.33 4.99 -3.37
C GLY A 73 -6.51 5.11 -1.85
N LEU A 74 -7.04 6.24 -1.36
CA LEU A 74 -7.45 6.36 0.05
C LEU A 74 -8.51 5.33 0.44
N ALA A 75 -9.51 5.10 -0.44
CA ALA A 75 -10.52 4.09 -0.22
C ALA A 75 -9.92 2.68 -0.18
N LEU A 76 -8.97 2.38 -1.07
CA LEU A 76 -8.22 1.12 -1.06
C LEU A 76 -7.47 0.92 0.29
N LEU A 77 -6.77 1.95 0.77
CA LEU A 77 -6.09 1.90 2.07
C LEU A 77 -7.10 1.68 3.22
N ALA A 78 -8.25 2.36 3.18
CA ALA A 78 -9.31 2.16 4.17
C ALA A 78 -9.90 0.74 4.13
N GLU A 79 -10.00 0.12 2.95
CA GLU A 79 -10.42 -1.28 2.78
C GLU A 79 -9.41 -2.24 3.42
N VAL A 80 -8.11 -2.05 3.16
CA VAL A 80 -7.03 -2.83 3.80
C VAL A 80 -7.09 -2.71 5.32
N ALA A 81 -7.18 -1.48 5.85
CA ALA A 81 -7.25 -1.24 7.28
C ALA A 81 -8.48 -1.90 7.94
N ARG A 82 -9.63 -1.91 7.25
CA ARG A 82 -10.84 -2.59 7.73
C ARG A 82 -10.70 -4.12 7.72
N ALA A 83 -10.06 -4.68 6.70
CA ALA A 83 -9.87 -6.12 6.58
C ALA A 83 -8.93 -6.66 7.67
N HIS A 84 -7.93 -5.88 8.09
CA HIS A 84 -7.01 -6.22 9.19
C HIS A 84 -7.52 -5.85 10.58
N GLY A 85 -8.40 -4.85 10.68
CA GLY A 85 -9.00 -4.38 11.93
C GLY A 85 -8.27 -3.19 12.57
N ARG A 86 -6.93 -3.12 12.55
CA ARG A 86 -6.10 -1.95 12.93
C ARG A 86 -4.60 -2.28 12.93
N GLY A 87 -3.76 -1.26 12.73
CA GLY A 87 -2.31 -1.36 12.94
C GLY A 87 -1.56 -2.02 11.79
N VAL A 88 -2.09 -1.91 10.56
CA VAL A 88 -1.39 -2.41 9.37
C VAL A 88 -0.09 -1.61 9.21
N PRO A 89 1.08 -2.26 9.16
CA PRO A 89 2.33 -1.57 8.86
C PRO A 89 2.26 -0.87 7.51
N LEU A 90 2.51 0.43 7.50
CA LEU A 90 2.54 1.27 6.30
C LEU A 90 3.91 1.90 6.16
N TRP A 91 4.70 1.43 5.21
CA TRP A 91 6.03 1.97 4.92
C TRP A 91 5.92 3.14 3.97
N THR A 92 6.13 4.35 4.47
CA THR A 92 6.19 5.55 3.63
C THR A 92 6.75 6.76 4.38
N ALA A 93 7.54 7.57 3.69
CA ALA A 93 7.86 8.95 4.09
C ALA A 93 7.17 9.99 3.17
N GLN A 94 6.36 9.52 2.21
CA GLN A 94 5.85 10.35 1.13
C GLN A 94 4.71 11.24 1.61
N ARG A 95 4.88 12.57 1.48
CA ARG A 95 3.80 13.53 1.74
C ARG A 95 2.57 13.28 0.88
N ALA A 96 2.76 12.74 -0.32
CA ALA A 96 1.69 12.32 -1.22
C ALA A 96 0.77 11.26 -0.58
N VAL A 97 1.25 10.50 0.39
CA VAL A 97 0.48 9.49 1.14
C VAL A 97 0.06 10.03 2.50
N LEU A 98 1.00 10.58 3.27
CA LEU A 98 0.77 11.01 4.65
C LEU A 98 -0.26 12.13 4.78
N ARG A 99 -0.20 13.14 3.89
CA ARG A 99 -1.12 14.29 3.98
C ARG A 99 -2.57 13.90 3.72
N PRO A 100 -2.89 13.14 2.65
CA PRO A 100 -4.25 12.64 2.45
C PRO A 100 -4.75 11.78 3.63
N LEU A 101 -3.94 10.86 4.17
CA LEU A 101 -4.31 10.03 5.32
C LEU A 101 -4.67 10.85 6.56
N ARG A 102 -3.89 11.90 6.84
CA ARG A 102 -4.16 12.86 7.92
C ARG A 102 -5.47 13.60 7.71
N MET A 103 -5.66 14.14 6.51
CA MET A 103 -6.85 14.92 6.17
C MET A 103 -8.13 14.10 6.28
N THR A 104 -8.07 12.80 6.00
CA THR A 104 -9.22 11.89 6.10
C THR A 104 -9.32 11.16 7.44
N GLY A 105 -8.40 11.40 8.38
CA GLY A 105 -8.38 10.73 9.69
C GLY A 105 -8.08 9.23 9.61
N LEU A 106 -7.47 8.76 8.52
CA LEU A 106 -7.13 7.34 8.33
C LEU A 106 -5.74 6.98 8.89
N GLU A 107 -4.86 7.97 9.11
CA GLU A 107 -3.51 7.75 9.65
C GLU A 107 -3.49 6.85 10.91
N PRO A 108 -4.37 7.02 11.93
CA PRO A 108 -4.35 6.19 13.14
C PRO A 108 -4.70 4.71 12.92
N LEU A 109 -5.17 4.32 11.73
CA LEU A 109 -5.44 2.91 11.41
C LEU A 109 -4.18 2.16 10.99
N PHE A 110 -3.09 2.87 10.75
CA PHE A 110 -1.81 2.32 10.27
C PHE A 110 -0.71 2.47 11.31
N ASP A 111 0.18 1.48 11.36
CA ASP A 111 1.50 1.58 12.00
C ASP A 111 2.46 2.18 10.96
N VAL A 112 2.53 3.51 10.89
CA VAL A 112 3.33 4.22 9.87
C VAL A 112 4.82 4.10 10.20
N ARG A 113 5.58 3.49 9.28
CA ARG A 113 7.03 3.28 9.39
C ARG A 113 7.79 4.13 8.38
N ASP A 114 8.79 4.85 8.87
CA ASP A 114 9.68 5.64 8.04
C ASP A 114 10.87 4.76 7.57
N PRO A 115 11.08 4.56 6.26
CA PRO A 115 12.19 3.77 5.73
C PRO A 115 13.57 4.37 5.99
N ALA A 116 13.67 5.60 6.50
CA ALA A 116 14.94 6.24 6.83
C ALA A 116 15.57 5.78 8.17
N THR A 117 14.97 4.80 8.85
CA THR A 117 15.43 4.30 10.18
C THR A 117 16.04 2.92 10.10
#